data_AF-A0A4Q3UZ83-F1
#
_entry.id   AF-A0A4Q3UZ83-F1
#
_cell.length_a   1.000
_cell.length_b   1.000
_cell.length_c   1.000
_cell.angle_alpha   90.00
_cell.angle_beta   90.00
_cell.angle_gamma   90.00
#
_symmetry.space_group_name_H-M   'P 1'
#
loop_
_entity.id
_entity.type
_entity.pdbx_description
1 polymer ?
#
loop_
_entity_poly.entity_id
_entity_poly.type
_entity_poly.pdbx_seq_one_letter_code
_entity_poly.pdbx_strand_id
1 'polypeptide(L)' 'MTATSTTRSRTASKPVRWKRIGVVDVGSNSVRLVVYDVRGRAMQPRFNEKVLAGLGRG' A
#
# COMPACT_ATOMS: atom_id res chain seq x y z
N MET A 1 -13.78 -48.90 17.80
CA MET A 1 -12.51 -48.78 17.03
C MET A 1 -12.95 -48.60 15.58
N THR A 2 -12.73 -47.53 14.83
CA THR A 2 -11.65 -46.54 14.85
C THR A 2 -12.15 -45.29 14.10
N ALA A 3 -11.89 -44.11 14.64
CA ALA A 3 -12.20 -42.82 14.02
C ALA A 3 -11.23 -42.52 12.88
N THR A 4 -11.72 -41.93 11.78
CA THR A 4 -10.84 -41.25 10.81
C THR A 4 -11.44 -39.89 10.46
N SER A 5 -11.17 -38.90 11.32
CA SER A 5 -11.46 -37.50 11.03
C SER A 5 -10.39 -36.97 10.08
N THR A 6 -10.75 -36.82 8.80
CA THR A 6 -9.91 -36.15 7.79
C THR A 6 -9.81 -34.65 8.13
N THR A 7 -8.78 -34.28 8.88
CA THR A 7 -8.43 -32.87 9.14
C THR A 7 -7.92 -32.24 7.85
N ARG A 8 -8.81 -31.51 7.15
CA ARG A 8 -8.47 -30.73 5.96
C ARG A 8 -7.58 -29.56 6.38
N SER A 9 -6.27 -29.63 6.10
CA SER A 9 -5.32 -28.55 6.38
C SER A 9 -5.73 -27.29 5.64
N ARG A 10 -6.07 -26.22 6.37
CA ARG A 10 -6.71 -25.01 5.84
C ARG A 10 -5.80 -23.78 5.88
N THR A 11 -4.49 -23.96 5.69
CA THR A 11 -3.51 -22.89 5.96
C THR A 11 -2.52 -22.65 4.82
N ALA A 12 -2.97 -22.69 3.56
CA ALA A 12 -2.23 -22.05 2.49
C ALA A 12 -2.45 -20.52 2.59
N SER A 13 -1.58 -19.82 3.31
CA SER A 13 -1.62 -18.36 3.37
C SER A 13 -1.41 -17.78 1.97
N LYS A 14 -2.27 -16.84 1.56
CA LYS A 14 -2.20 -16.21 0.24
C LYS A 14 -0.85 -15.50 0.10
N PRO A 15 -0.11 -15.66 -1.03
CA PRO A 15 1.18 -15.01 -1.20
C PRO A 15 1.03 -13.48 -1.09
N VAL A 16 1.94 -12.85 -0.34
CA VAL A 16 1.97 -11.39 -0.16
C VAL A 16 2.45 -10.74 -1.45
N ARG A 17 1.50 -10.33 -2.29
CA ARG A 17 1.76 -9.57 -3.51
C ARG A 17 2.18 -8.14 -3.20
N TRP A 18 3.10 -7.61 -4.00
CA TRP A 18 3.38 -6.18 -4.03
C TRP A 18 2.14 -5.41 -4.48
N LYS A 19 1.78 -4.36 -3.74
CA LYS A 19 0.74 -3.42 -4.11
C LYS A 19 1.37 -2.05 -4.36
N ARG A 20 0.91 -1.35 -5.39
CA ARG A 20 1.28 0.05 -5.61
C ARG A 20 0.20 0.95 -5.02
N ILE A 21 0.61 1.89 -4.19
CA ILE A 21 -0.28 2.86 -3.56
C ILE A 21 0.25 4.25 -3.87
N GLY A 22 -0.57 5.05 -4.56
CA GLY A 22 -0.32 6.48 -4.75
C GLY A 22 -0.99 7.29 -3.64
N VAL A 23 -0.26 8.23 -3.07
CA VAL A 23 -0.76 9.20 -2.10
C VAL A 23 -0.58 10.58 -2.71
N VAL A 24 -1.68 11.31 -2.85
CA VAL A 24 -1.70 12.71 -3.29
C VAL A 24 -2.05 13.57 -2.09
N ASP A 25 -1.17 14.51 -1.77
CA ASP A 25 -1.40 15.54 -0.77
C ASP A 25 -1.55 16.89 -1.46
N VAL A 26 -2.62 17.62 -1.10
CA VAL A 26 -2.97 18.91 -1.70
C VAL A 26 -2.99 19.96 -0.60
N GLY A 27 -1.94 20.78 -0.55
CA GLY A 27 -1.86 21.94 0.32
C GLY A 27 -2.06 23.24 -0.44
N SER A 28 -2.33 24.33 0.29
CA SER A 28 -2.52 25.66 -0.27
C SER A 28 -1.29 26.16 -1.07
N ASN A 29 -0.08 25.71 -0.75
CA ASN A 29 1.12 26.14 -1.47
C ASN A 29 1.68 25.07 -2.43
N SER A 30 1.30 23.80 -2.26
CA SER A 30 2.00 22.71 -2.94
C SER A 30 1.14 21.48 -3.11
N VAL A 31 1.41 20.73 -4.17
CA VAL A 31 0.89 19.39 -4.38
C VAL A 31 2.05 18.40 -4.32
N ARG A 32 1.83 17.26 -3.68
CA ARG A 32 2.82 16.19 -3.59
C ARG A 32 2.21 14.87 -4.03
N LEU A 33 2.95 14.13 -4.86
CA LEU A 33 2.66 12.74 -5.21
C LEU A 33 3.76 11.85 -4.62
N VAL A 34 3.35 10.85 -3.84
CA VAL A 34 4.23 9.77 -3.40
C VAL A 34 3.65 8.44 -3.85
N VAL A 35 4.43 7.63 -4.55
CA VAL A 35 4.06 6.26 -4.90
C VAL A 35 4.86 5.30 -4.05
N TYR A 36 4.17 4.44 -3.32
CA TYR A 36 4.76 3.38 -2.50
C TYR A 36 4.59 2.01 -3.15
N ASP A 37 5.66 1.22 -3.14
CA ASP A 37 5.57 -0.23 -3.28
C ASP A 37 5.35 -0.82 -1.87
N VAL A 38 4.24 -1.53 -1.68
CA VAL A 38 3.78 -2.06 -0.39
C VAL A 38 3.80 -3.58 -0.40
N ARG A 39 4.50 -4.17 0.58
CA ARG A 39 4.54 -5.61 0.83
C ARG A 39 4.22 -5.90 2.29
N GLY A 40 3.01 -6.35 2.55
CA GLY A 40 2.54 -6.54 3.93
C GLY A 40 2.48 -5.19 4.66
N ARG A 41 3.23 -5.05 5.76
CA ARG A 41 3.36 -3.81 6.53
C ARG A 41 4.55 -2.94 6.11
N ALA A 42 5.39 -3.41 5.19
CA ALA A 42 6.51 -2.63 4.68
C ALA A 42 6.05 -1.73 3.52
N MET A 43 6.40 -0.45 3.59
CA MET A 43 6.12 0.55 2.56
C MET A 43 7.45 1.19 2.12
N GLN A 44 7.78 1.08 0.84
CA GLN A 44 8.99 1.68 0.25
C GLN A 44 8.57 2.81 -0.71
N PRO A 45 9.07 4.04 -0.54
CA PRO A 45 8.87 5.09 -1.54
C PRO A 45 9.56 4.71 -2.84
N ARG A 46 8.81 4.67 -3.93
CA ARG A 46 9.30 4.44 -5.30
C ARG A 46 9.40 5.74 -6.09
N PHE A 47 8.45 6.64 -5.87
CA PHE A 47 8.39 7.96 -6.49
C PHE A 47 7.97 8.99 -5.45
N ASN A 48 8.56 10.17 -5.48
CA ASN A 48 8.29 11.22 -4.51
C ASN A 48 8.56 12.59 -5.14
N GLU A 49 7.52 13.21 -5.67
CA GLU A 49 7.61 14.52 -6.31
C GLU A 49 6.76 15.53 -5.54
N LYS A 50 7.31 16.73 -5.38
CA LYS A 50 6.63 17.88 -4.79
C LYS A 50 6.72 19.04 -5.76
N VAL A 51 5.59 19.65 -6.05
CA VAL A 51 5.48 20.85 -6.89
C VAL A 51 4.92 22.00 -6.07
N LEU A 52 5.52 23.19 -6.22
CA LEU A 52 4.94 24.42 -5.71
C LEU A 52 3.80 24.84 -6.64
N ALA A 53 2.59 24.92 -6.10
CA ALA A 53 1.36 25.12 -6.86
C ALA A 53 0.65 26.45 -6.52
N GLY A 54 0.94 27.07 -5.37
CA GLY A 54 0.43 28.40 -5.03
C GLY A 54 -1.11 28.55 -5.02
N LEU A 55 -1.84 27.47 -4.76
CA LEU A 55 -3.31 27.39 -4.83
C LEU A 55 -4.04 28.37 -3.89
N GLY A 56 -3.43 28.73 -2.76
CA GLY A 56 -4.01 29.62 -1.74
C GLY A 56 -3.62 31.09 -1.87
N ARG A 57 -3.20 31.54 -3.06
CA ARG A 57 -2.86 32.96 -3.33
C ARG A 57 -4.06 33.85 -3.66
N GLY A 58 -5.28 33.34 -3.48
CA GLY A 58 -6.51 34.12 -3.57
C GLY A 58 -6.70 35.04 -2.37
#